data_AF-A0A9J8BKM1-F1
#
_entry.id   AF-A0A9J8BKM1-F1
#
_cell.length_a   1.000
_cell.length_b   1.000
_cell.length_c   1.000
_cell.angle_alpha   90.00
_cell.angle_beta   90.00
_cell.angle_gamma   90.00
#
_symmetry.space_group_name_H-M   'P 1'
#
loop_
_entity.id
_entity.type
_entity.pdbx_description
1 polymer ?
#
loop_
_entity_poly.entity_id
_entity_poly.type
_entity_poly.pdbx_seq_one_letter_code
_entity_poly.pdbx_strand_id
1 'polypeptide(L)'
;MMKDIIPKSKTKGVDICAGKNFTYIIRSDLGCYMQTSDLNKGSDLTIFSLHPSCRNGDHYVADMEGHFYIIKAKSYRRVTDLSTDADAVVQDLDPDFQHGDHYLGINKFFVVIFKRRGICRITSSLGIISTDVKVNLSPKSSSGLYYWGLSECCCFLKPVSDWGVQYCKGADLEKDDGLVDYSVHPDVVNFLPGGLSITRGPAFGRWENIKTITNNSDTPVTWQKKIIKKNMEVHRCAL
;
A
#
# COMPACT_ATOMS: atom_id res chain seq x y z
N MET A 1 -2.41 -16.40 16.51
CA MET A 1 -1.98 -15.11 15.91
C MET A 1 -2.92 -14.85 14.73
N MET A 2 -3.59 -13.71 14.69
CA MET A 2 -4.62 -13.45 13.66
C MET A 2 -3.93 -13.27 12.30
N LYS A 3 -4.31 -14.08 11.31
CA LYS A 3 -3.82 -13.96 9.92
C LYS A 3 -4.53 -12.77 9.31
N ASP A 4 -3.83 -11.66 9.13
CA ASP A 4 -4.45 -10.43 8.64
C ASP A 4 -3.54 -9.71 7.65
N ILE A 5 -4.14 -8.89 6.80
CA ILE A 5 -3.43 -7.92 5.99
C ILE A 5 -3.12 -6.72 6.87
N ILE A 6 -1.87 -6.26 6.85
CA ILE A 6 -1.52 -5.07 7.62
C ILE A 6 -2.11 -3.84 6.90
N PRO A 7 -2.95 -3.03 7.58
CA PRO A 7 -3.58 -1.86 6.97
C PRO A 7 -2.57 -0.78 6.61
N LYS A 8 -2.92 0.08 5.64
CA LYS A 8 -2.06 1.19 5.22
C LYS A 8 -1.62 2.08 6.38
N SER A 9 -2.49 2.33 7.35
CA SER A 9 -2.19 3.13 8.55
C SER A 9 -1.05 2.58 9.43
N LYS A 10 -0.66 1.31 9.24
CA LYS A 10 0.43 0.64 9.95
C LYS A 10 1.62 0.31 9.04
N THR A 11 1.56 0.63 7.75
CA THR A 11 2.62 0.34 6.77
C THR A 11 3.15 1.63 6.16
N LYS A 12 4.47 1.78 6.10
CA LYS A 12 5.10 2.89 5.37
C LYS A 12 5.52 2.41 3.98
N GLY A 13 5.31 3.24 2.97
CA GLY A 13 5.73 2.95 1.60
C GLY A 13 4.93 1.85 0.90
N VAL A 14 3.75 1.50 1.41
CA VAL A 14 2.84 0.54 0.77
C VAL A 14 1.57 1.25 0.35
N ASP A 15 1.14 1.01 -0.89
CA ASP A 15 -0.10 1.54 -1.42
C ASP A 15 -0.67 0.69 -2.54
N ILE A 16 -1.93 0.94 -2.88
CA ILE A 16 -2.56 0.40 -4.08
C ILE A 16 -3.08 1.59 -4.89
N CYS A 17 -2.74 1.63 -6.17
CA CYS A 17 -3.30 2.61 -7.10
C CYS A 17 -3.63 1.92 -8.43
N ALA A 18 -4.44 2.52 -9.28
CA ALA A 18 -4.68 1.96 -10.61
C ALA A 18 -4.78 3.07 -11.64
N GLY A 19 -4.23 2.79 -12.82
CA GLY A 19 -4.38 3.62 -14.00
C GLY A 19 -5.39 3.00 -14.97
N LYS A 20 -5.31 3.38 -16.24
CA LYS A 20 -6.25 2.94 -17.27
C LYS A 20 -6.34 1.43 -17.44
N ASN A 21 -5.20 0.73 -17.46
CA ASN A 21 -5.12 -0.68 -17.86
C ASN A 21 -4.73 -1.62 -16.71
N PHE A 22 -4.10 -1.08 -15.66
CA PHE A 22 -3.48 -1.89 -14.64
C PHE A 22 -3.71 -1.32 -13.25
N THR A 23 -3.82 -2.23 -12.28
CA THR A 23 -3.70 -1.96 -10.86
C THR A 23 -2.26 -2.23 -10.43
N TYR A 24 -1.76 -1.38 -9.54
CA TYR A 24 -0.41 -1.41 -9.03
C TYR A 24 -0.45 -1.57 -7.52
N ILE A 25 0.34 -2.51 -7.00
CA ILE A 25 0.64 -2.59 -5.57
C ILE A 25 2.06 -2.08 -5.39
N ILE A 26 2.20 -0.97 -4.69
CA ILE A 26 3.49 -0.34 -4.43
C ILE A 26 4.06 -0.94 -3.15
N ARG A 27 5.30 -1.43 -3.22
CA ARG A 27 6.12 -1.90 -2.10
C ARG A 27 7.41 -1.11 -2.06
N SER A 28 7.29 0.19 -1.82
CA SER A 28 8.45 1.08 -1.70
C SER A 28 9.37 0.71 -0.55
N ASP A 29 8.86 0.05 0.47
CA ASP A 29 9.64 -0.57 1.54
C ASP A 29 10.58 -1.67 1.03
N LEU A 30 10.22 -2.32 -0.09
CA LEU A 30 11.04 -3.30 -0.80
C LEU A 30 11.72 -2.72 -2.05
N GLY A 31 11.43 -1.46 -2.41
CA GLY A 31 11.95 -0.83 -3.61
C GLY A 31 11.39 -1.41 -4.91
N CYS A 32 10.18 -1.96 -4.91
CA CYS A 32 9.52 -2.51 -6.09
C CYS A 32 8.01 -2.23 -6.12
N TYR A 33 7.37 -2.49 -7.25
CA TYR A 33 5.92 -2.52 -7.36
C TYR A 33 5.47 -3.68 -8.25
N MET A 34 4.29 -4.20 -7.97
CA MET A 34 3.62 -5.20 -8.79
C MET A 34 2.57 -4.52 -9.66
N GLN A 35 2.51 -4.91 -10.91
CA GLN A 35 1.46 -4.54 -11.86
C GLN A 35 0.58 -5.78 -12.14
N THR A 36 -0.72 -5.58 -12.29
CA THR A 36 -1.68 -6.61 -12.72
C THR A 36 -2.87 -5.99 -13.43
N SER A 37 -3.42 -6.70 -14.42
CA SER A 37 -4.65 -6.27 -15.11
C SER A 37 -5.91 -6.67 -14.33
N ASP A 38 -5.81 -7.64 -13.41
CA ASP A 38 -6.95 -8.17 -12.66
C ASP A 38 -6.49 -8.76 -11.32
N LEU A 39 -6.82 -8.09 -10.21
CA LEU A 39 -6.50 -8.54 -8.85
C LEU A 39 -7.20 -9.84 -8.46
N ASN A 40 -8.36 -10.14 -9.04
CA ASN A 40 -9.13 -11.35 -8.73
C ASN A 40 -8.53 -12.56 -9.44
N LYS A 41 -8.11 -12.40 -10.70
CA LYS A 41 -7.52 -13.49 -11.50
C LYS A 41 -6.01 -13.60 -11.36
N GLY A 42 -5.32 -12.55 -10.93
CA GLY A 42 -3.86 -12.51 -10.93
C GLY A 42 -3.29 -12.48 -12.34
N SER A 43 -3.97 -11.81 -13.28
CA SER A 43 -3.54 -11.72 -14.68
C SER A 43 -2.39 -10.71 -14.85
N ASP A 44 -1.49 -10.99 -15.80
CA ASP A 44 -0.38 -10.11 -16.20
C ASP A 44 0.51 -9.64 -15.03
N LEU A 45 0.71 -10.49 -14.03
CA LEU A 45 1.50 -10.18 -12.85
C LEU A 45 2.96 -9.96 -13.23
N THR A 46 3.42 -8.71 -13.13
CA THR A 46 4.81 -8.34 -13.37
C THR A 46 5.31 -7.48 -12.22
N ILE A 47 6.53 -7.74 -11.76
CA ILE A 47 7.18 -6.96 -10.70
C ILE A 47 8.27 -6.11 -11.34
N PHE A 48 8.23 -4.82 -11.04
CA PHE A 48 9.17 -3.83 -11.52
C PHE A 48 9.95 -3.23 -10.35
N SER A 49 11.17 -2.78 -10.65
CA SER A 49 11.95 -2.01 -9.67
C SER A 49 11.39 -0.60 -9.57
N LEU A 50 11.32 -0.04 -8.36
CA LEU A 50 11.05 1.39 -8.15
C LEU A 50 12.35 2.17 -8.25
N HIS A 51 12.34 3.24 -9.04
CA HIS A 51 13.42 4.20 -9.10
C HIS A 51 13.69 4.78 -7.70
N PRO A 52 14.95 5.00 -7.27
CA PRO A 52 15.24 5.56 -5.94
C PRO A 52 14.50 6.88 -5.62
N SER A 53 14.34 7.77 -6.60
CA SER A 53 13.58 9.03 -6.45
C SER A 53 12.08 8.80 -6.23
N CYS A 54 11.55 7.66 -6.72
CA CYS A 54 10.15 7.29 -6.61
C CYS A 54 9.85 6.49 -5.34
N ARG A 55 10.82 6.35 -4.43
CA ARG A 55 10.64 5.64 -3.16
C ARG A 55 10.27 6.59 -2.03
N ASN A 56 9.71 6.00 -0.98
CA ASN A 56 9.38 6.64 0.29
C ASN A 56 8.32 7.76 0.16
N GLY A 57 7.43 7.66 -0.82
CA GLY A 57 6.15 8.35 -0.80
C GLY A 57 5.28 7.86 0.35
N ASP A 58 4.54 8.79 0.94
CA ASP A 58 3.50 8.51 1.94
C ASP A 58 2.29 7.87 1.25
N HIS A 59 1.96 8.35 0.04
CA HIS A 59 0.91 7.81 -0.82
C HIS A 59 1.34 7.75 -2.29
N TYR A 60 0.73 6.84 -3.03
CA TYR A 60 0.92 6.69 -4.47
C TYR A 60 -0.44 6.69 -5.14
N VAL A 61 -0.58 7.49 -6.19
CA VAL A 61 -1.79 7.61 -6.99
C VAL A 61 -1.42 7.41 -8.45
N ALA A 62 -2.32 6.84 -9.23
CA ALA A 62 -2.23 6.81 -10.68
C ALA A 62 -3.47 7.48 -11.26
N ASP A 63 -3.32 8.17 -12.37
CA ASP A 63 -4.44 8.72 -13.14
C ASP A 63 -4.74 7.87 -14.38
N MET A 64 -5.79 8.27 -15.11
CA MET A 64 -6.21 7.59 -16.35
C MET A 64 -5.39 8.02 -17.57
N GLU A 65 -4.51 9.01 -17.43
CA GLU A 65 -3.64 9.54 -18.49
C GLU A 65 -2.24 8.90 -18.48
N GLY A 66 -1.94 8.08 -17.47
CA GLY A 66 -0.68 7.35 -17.35
C GLY A 66 0.36 8.04 -16.46
N HIS A 67 -0.05 9.04 -15.67
CA HIS A 67 0.82 9.64 -14.67
C HIS A 67 0.67 8.95 -13.32
N PHE A 68 1.78 8.93 -12.58
CA PHE A 68 1.83 8.55 -11.18
C PHE A 68 2.15 9.77 -10.33
N TYR A 69 1.49 9.89 -9.19
CA TYR A 69 1.69 10.95 -8.21
C TYR A 69 2.18 10.32 -6.91
N ILE A 70 3.38 10.72 -6.50
CA ILE A 70 4.06 10.26 -5.30
C ILE A 70 3.95 11.38 -4.28
N ILE A 71 3.00 11.24 -3.37
CA ILE A 71 2.73 12.23 -2.34
C ILE A 71 3.71 12.04 -1.20
N LYS A 72 4.34 13.13 -0.77
CA LYS A 72 5.29 13.15 0.33
C LYS A 72 5.15 14.44 1.12
N ALA A 73 4.70 14.30 2.37
CA ALA A 73 4.38 15.39 3.27
C ALA A 73 3.45 16.45 2.63
N LYS A 74 4.01 17.60 2.24
CA LYS A 74 3.27 18.77 1.72
C LYS A 74 3.39 18.95 0.22
N SER A 75 3.97 17.98 -0.48
CA SER A 75 4.27 18.06 -1.91
C SER A 75 3.97 16.73 -2.58
N TYR A 76 3.92 16.74 -3.90
CA TYR A 76 3.90 15.52 -4.68
C TYR A 76 4.87 15.62 -5.86
N ARG A 77 5.39 14.46 -6.24
CA ARG A 77 6.15 14.27 -7.47
C ARG A 77 5.27 13.53 -8.48
N ARG A 78 5.10 14.10 -9.67
CA ARG A 78 4.41 13.47 -10.79
C ARG A 78 5.43 12.88 -11.76
N VAL A 79 5.27 11.63 -12.17
CA VAL A 79 6.11 10.92 -13.16
C VAL A 79 5.24 10.16 -14.14
N THR A 80 5.77 9.80 -15.30
CA THR A 80 5.11 8.89 -16.27
C THR A 80 5.53 7.44 -16.08
N ASP A 81 6.64 7.19 -15.37
CA ASP A 81 7.17 5.86 -15.10
C ASP A 81 7.86 5.81 -13.72
N LEU A 82 7.37 4.93 -12.84
CA LEU A 82 7.88 4.70 -11.50
C LEU A 82 9.25 4.00 -11.47
N SER A 83 9.65 3.31 -12.55
CA SER A 83 10.93 2.62 -12.67
C SER A 83 12.07 3.53 -13.11
N THR A 84 11.76 4.64 -13.77
CA THR A 84 12.76 5.53 -14.38
C THR A 84 12.69 6.98 -13.90
N ASP A 85 11.67 7.37 -13.11
CA ASP A 85 11.45 8.76 -12.69
C ASP A 85 11.27 9.71 -13.90
N ALA A 86 10.70 9.17 -14.99
CA ALA A 86 10.51 9.88 -16.24
C ALA A 86 9.53 11.05 -16.08
N ASP A 87 9.84 12.15 -16.78
CA ASP A 87 9.05 13.39 -16.83
C ASP A 87 8.72 13.97 -15.46
N ALA A 88 9.64 13.79 -14.49
CA ALA A 88 9.43 14.17 -13.11
C ALA A 88 9.15 15.68 -12.95
N VAL A 89 7.99 16.00 -12.36
CA VAL A 89 7.63 17.35 -11.94
C VAL A 89 7.27 17.31 -10.46
N VAL A 90 7.77 18.28 -9.68
CA VAL A 90 7.45 18.41 -8.25
C VAL A 90 6.61 19.66 -8.05
N GLN A 91 5.51 19.52 -7.30
CA GLN A 91 4.61 20.62 -6.96
C GLN A 91 4.16 20.52 -5.50
N ASP A 92 3.78 21.66 -4.93
CA ASP A 92 3.16 21.68 -3.61
C ASP A 92 1.74 21.10 -3.68
N LEU A 93 1.36 20.36 -2.63
CA LEU A 93 -0.01 19.96 -2.40
C LEU A 93 -0.79 21.18 -1.88
N ASP A 94 -1.99 21.36 -2.40
CA ASP A 94 -2.96 22.27 -1.79
C ASP A 94 -3.08 21.95 -0.29
N PRO A 95 -2.96 22.96 0.60
CA PRO A 95 -3.12 22.76 2.05
C PRO A 95 -4.35 21.96 2.45
N ASP A 96 -5.44 22.08 1.68
CA ASP A 96 -6.72 21.41 1.94
C ASP A 96 -6.71 19.90 1.64
N PHE A 97 -5.71 19.43 0.89
CA PHE A 97 -5.47 18.02 0.56
C PHE A 97 -4.24 17.45 1.27
N GLN A 98 -3.57 18.21 2.13
CA GLN A 98 -2.52 17.65 2.98
C GLN A 98 -3.15 16.76 4.06
N HIS A 99 -2.38 15.77 4.54
CA HIS A 99 -2.78 14.89 5.64
C HIS A 99 -4.02 14.01 5.39
N GLY A 100 -4.31 13.69 4.12
CA GLY A 100 -5.28 12.67 3.77
C GLY A 100 -4.82 11.28 4.26
N ASP A 101 -5.77 10.42 4.64
CA ASP A 101 -5.48 9.04 5.02
C ASP A 101 -5.30 8.15 3.77
N HIS A 102 -5.98 8.47 2.67
CA HIS A 102 -5.84 7.83 1.37
C HIS A 102 -6.04 8.82 0.23
N TYR A 103 -5.39 8.54 -0.90
CA TYR A 103 -5.48 9.30 -2.14
C TYR A 103 -5.69 8.34 -3.29
N LEU A 104 -6.55 8.69 -4.24
CA LEU A 104 -6.83 7.87 -5.41
C LEU A 104 -7.27 8.73 -6.59
N GLY A 105 -7.04 8.23 -7.81
CA GLY A 105 -7.52 8.84 -9.05
C GLY A 105 -8.77 8.11 -9.55
N ILE A 106 -9.83 8.84 -9.87
CA ILE A 106 -11.07 8.34 -10.48
C ILE A 106 -11.40 9.25 -11.66
N ASN A 107 -11.49 8.68 -12.86
CA ASN A 107 -11.69 9.43 -14.09
C ASN A 107 -10.66 10.58 -14.23
N LYS A 108 -11.11 11.84 -14.21
CA LYS A 108 -10.28 13.06 -14.26
C LYS A 108 -10.13 13.76 -12.90
N PHE A 109 -10.52 13.08 -11.83
CA PHE A 109 -10.54 13.63 -10.48
C PHE A 109 -9.63 12.85 -9.54
N PHE A 110 -9.14 13.53 -8.54
CA PHE A 110 -8.51 12.96 -7.36
C PHE A 110 -9.52 12.93 -6.22
N VAL A 111 -9.48 11.86 -5.43
CA VAL A 111 -10.23 11.75 -4.19
C VAL A 111 -9.26 11.64 -3.04
N VAL A 112 -9.48 12.45 -2.00
CA VAL A 112 -8.71 12.45 -0.76
C VAL A 112 -9.64 12.04 0.37
N ILE A 113 -9.35 10.91 1.01
CA ILE A 113 -10.16 10.34 2.09
C ILE A 113 -9.57 10.76 3.42
N PHE A 114 -10.40 11.36 4.29
CA PHE A 114 -10.06 11.70 5.66
C PHE A 114 -10.90 10.84 6.61
N LYS A 115 -10.42 9.64 6.93
CA LYS A 115 -11.15 8.60 7.70
C LYS A 115 -11.56 9.11 9.07
N ARG A 116 -10.68 9.80 9.80
CA ARG A 116 -11.00 10.35 11.13
C ARG A 116 -12.10 11.40 11.11
N ARG A 117 -12.25 12.10 9.99
CA ARG A 117 -13.26 13.13 9.78
C ARG A 117 -14.54 12.56 9.15
N GLY A 118 -14.53 11.30 8.68
CA GLY A 118 -15.66 10.66 8.02
C GLY A 118 -16.02 11.28 6.67
N ILE A 119 -15.07 11.92 5.98
CA ILE A 119 -15.32 12.66 4.74
C ILE A 119 -14.31 12.28 3.65
N CYS A 120 -14.71 12.47 2.41
CA CYS A 120 -13.78 12.59 1.29
C CYS A 120 -13.94 13.94 0.60
N ARG A 121 -12.87 14.36 -0.08
CA ARG A 121 -12.85 15.53 -0.95
C ARG A 121 -12.51 15.07 -2.35
N ILE A 122 -13.25 15.55 -3.34
CA ILE A 122 -13.05 15.24 -4.76
C ILE A 122 -12.56 16.51 -5.43
N THR A 123 -11.47 16.45 -6.20
CA THR A 123 -10.87 17.60 -6.86
C THR A 123 -10.35 17.27 -8.25
N SER A 124 -10.28 18.25 -9.14
CA SER A 124 -9.65 18.11 -10.47
C SER A 124 -8.13 18.22 -10.43
N SER A 125 -7.54 18.73 -9.34
CA SER A 125 -6.09 18.91 -9.20
C SER A 125 -5.68 18.81 -7.73
N LEU A 126 -4.51 18.22 -7.47
CA LEU A 126 -3.93 18.18 -6.12
C LEU A 126 -3.16 19.46 -5.75
N GLY A 127 -3.00 20.40 -6.68
CA GLY A 127 -2.29 21.68 -6.48
C GLY A 127 -3.23 22.87 -6.21
N ILE A 128 -2.65 24.09 -6.21
CA ILE A 128 -3.20 25.36 -5.67
C ILE A 128 -4.52 25.85 -6.31
N ILE A 129 -4.92 25.33 -7.47
CA ILE A 129 -6.17 25.73 -8.14
C ILE A 129 -7.03 24.49 -8.30
N SER A 130 -7.83 24.25 -7.27
CA SER A 130 -8.63 23.04 -7.15
C SER A 130 -10.09 23.43 -6.87
N THR A 131 -11.00 22.92 -7.71
CA THR A 131 -12.42 22.87 -7.36
C THR A 131 -12.66 21.62 -6.55
N ASP A 132 -13.04 21.76 -5.28
CA ASP A 132 -13.34 20.62 -4.42
C ASP A 132 -14.83 20.49 -4.08
N VAL A 133 -15.29 19.24 -3.98
CA VAL A 133 -16.57 18.88 -3.38
C VAL A 133 -16.29 17.98 -2.19
N LYS A 134 -16.88 18.33 -1.05
CA LYS A 134 -16.82 17.54 0.17
C LYS A 134 -18.03 16.62 0.28
N VAL A 135 -17.80 15.34 0.53
CA VAL A 135 -18.84 14.32 0.64
C VAL A 135 -18.62 13.49 1.91
N ASN A 136 -19.71 12.98 2.50
CA ASN A 136 -19.62 12.08 3.65
C ASN A 136 -19.28 10.67 3.20
N LEU A 137 -18.39 10.00 3.93
CA LEU A 137 -18.08 8.59 3.67
C LEU A 137 -19.17 7.69 4.23
N SER A 138 -19.60 6.72 3.44
CA SER A 138 -20.50 5.68 3.91
C SER A 138 -19.83 4.81 4.99
N PRO A 139 -20.59 4.24 5.94
CA PRO A 139 -20.03 3.39 6.99
C PRO A 139 -19.23 2.21 6.44
N LYS A 140 -19.70 1.56 5.37
CA LYS A 140 -19.01 0.40 4.76
C LYS A 140 -17.67 0.80 4.16
N SER A 141 -17.65 1.93 3.45
CA SER A 141 -16.44 2.51 2.86
C SER A 141 -15.46 3.00 3.91
N SER A 142 -15.85 3.24 5.17
CA SER A 142 -14.93 3.68 6.23
C SER A 142 -13.97 2.58 6.75
N SER A 143 -14.27 1.30 6.47
CA SER A 143 -13.54 0.15 7.05
C SER A 143 -12.37 -0.38 6.20
N GLY A 144 -12.20 0.13 4.98
CA GLY A 144 -11.17 -0.34 4.05
C GLY A 144 -9.73 -0.19 4.57
N LEU A 145 -8.89 -1.18 4.26
CA LEU A 145 -7.46 -1.22 4.61
C LEU A 145 -6.60 -0.42 3.62
N TYR A 146 -6.98 -0.47 2.35
CA TYR A 146 -6.37 0.22 1.20
C TYR A 146 -7.49 0.67 0.25
N TYR A 147 -7.30 1.77 -0.47
CA TYR A 147 -8.28 2.35 -1.39
C TYR A 147 -7.57 2.72 -2.68
N TRP A 148 -8.22 2.46 -3.81
CA TRP A 148 -7.75 2.89 -5.12
C TRP A 148 -8.94 3.16 -6.02
N GLY A 149 -8.73 3.97 -7.05
CA GLY A 149 -9.76 4.28 -8.02
C GLY A 149 -9.56 3.47 -9.30
N LEU A 150 -10.66 3.13 -9.95
CA LEU A 150 -10.73 2.69 -11.34
C LEU A 150 -11.43 3.79 -12.15
N SER A 151 -11.62 3.58 -13.46
CA SER A 151 -12.16 4.59 -14.39
C SER A 151 -13.41 5.31 -13.86
N GLU A 152 -14.35 4.59 -13.26
CA GLU A 152 -15.66 5.15 -12.83
C GLU A 152 -16.06 4.73 -11.41
N CYS A 153 -15.17 4.09 -10.63
CA CYS A 153 -15.53 3.66 -9.28
C CYS A 153 -14.34 3.64 -8.33
N CYS A 154 -14.64 3.73 -7.03
CA CYS A 154 -13.68 3.42 -5.99
C CYS A 154 -13.68 1.92 -5.70
N CYS A 155 -12.51 1.41 -5.34
CA CYS A 155 -12.31 0.09 -4.77
C CYS A 155 -11.65 0.22 -3.40
N PHE A 156 -11.89 -0.76 -2.53
CA PHE A 156 -11.14 -0.86 -1.28
C PHE A 156 -10.93 -2.31 -0.85
N LEU A 157 -9.77 -2.58 -0.27
CA LEU A 157 -9.45 -3.87 0.32
C LEU A 157 -10.15 -3.96 1.69
N LYS A 158 -10.90 -5.04 1.91
CA LYS A 158 -11.62 -5.27 3.17
C LYS A 158 -10.69 -5.85 4.24
N PRO A 159 -11.01 -5.69 5.53
CA PRO A 159 -10.48 -6.57 6.58
C PRO A 159 -10.68 -8.04 6.20
N VAL A 160 -9.71 -8.89 6.57
CA VAL A 160 -9.79 -10.33 6.27
C VAL A 160 -11.02 -10.93 6.96
N SER A 161 -11.76 -11.76 6.22
CA SER A 161 -12.93 -12.48 6.72
C SER A 161 -12.72 -13.99 6.63
N ASP A 162 -13.72 -14.77 7.05
CA ASP A 162 -13.72 -16.23 6.92
C ASP A 162 -13.56 -16.69 5.46
N TRP A 163 -13.90 -15.82 4.49
CA TRP A 163 -13.76 -16.06 3.05
C TRP A 163 -12.40 -15.62 2.48
N GLY A 164 -11.44 -15.29 3.36
CA GLY A 164 -10.10 -14.84 2.98
C GLY A 164 -10.03 -13.34 2.63
N VAL A 165 -9.06 -12.99 1.79
CA VAL A 165 -8.80 -11.61 1.38
C VAL A 165 -9.73 -11.23 0.24
N GLN A 166 -10.52 -10.17 0.45
CA GLN A 166 -11.49 -9.67 -0.52
C GLN A 166 -11.34 -8.17 -0.70
N TYR A 167 -11.74 -7.68 -1.87
CA TYR A 167 -11.92 -6.26 -2.13
C TYR A 167 -13.32 -5.97 -2.63
N CYS A 168 -13.78 -4.76 -2.35
CA CYS A 168 -15.03 -4.24 -2.83
C CYS A 168 -14.76 -3.37 -4.06
N LYS A 169 -15.54 -3.53 -5.13
CA LYS A 169 -15.53 -2.68 -6.33
C LYS A 169 -16.91 -2.04 -6.52
N GLY A 170 -16.92 -0.84 -7.09
CA GLY A 170 -18.16 -0.11 -7.35
C GLY A 170 -18.58 0.77 -6.18
N ALA A 171 -17.66 1.10 -5.27
CA ALA A 171 -17.98 1.96 -4.14
C ALA A 171 -18.28 3.37 -4.63
N ASP A 172 -19.57 3.72 -4.63
CA ASP A 172 -19.98 5.08 -4.34
C ASP A 172 -19.53 5.36 -2.90
N LEU A 173 -18.61 6.30 -2.72
CA LEU A 173 -18.09 6.61 -1.39
C LEU A 173 -19.17 7.23 -0.50
N GLU A 174 -20.27 7.71 -1.08
CA GLU A 174 -21.42 8.31 -0.38
C GLU A 174 -22.51 7.28 -0.05
N LYS A 175 -22.69 6.26 -0.89
CA LYS A 175 -23.81 5.31 -0.81
C LYS A 175 -23.34 3.87 -0.78
N ASP A 176 -24.05 3.02 -0.03
CA ASP A 176 -23.70 1.61 0.12
C ASP A 176 -24.25 0.70 -1.01
N ASP A 177 -24.77 1.29 -2.09
CA ASP A 177 -25.45 0.58 -3.18
C ASP A 177 -24.47 0.06 -4.26
N GLY A 178 -24.80 -1.08 -4.88
CA GLY A 178 -24.08 -1.57 -6.08
C GLY A 178 -22.69 -2.18 -5.84
N LEU A 179 -22.31 -2.38 -4.58
CA LEU A 179 -21.03 -2.95 -4.17
C LEU A 179 -20.91 -4.44 -4.51
N VAL A 180 -19.86 -4.82 -5.25
CA VAL A 180 -19.53 -6.22 -5.54
C VAL A 180 -18.23 -6.59 -4.87
N ASP A 181 -18.25 -7.68 -4.10
CA ASP A 181 -17.08 -8.24 -3.45
C ASP A 181 -16.40 -9.27 -4.35
N TYR A 182 -15.08 -9.16 -4.47
CA TYR A 182 -14.22 -10.07 -5.23
C TYR A 182 -13.15 -10.63 -4.30
N SER A 183 -12.78 -11.91 -4.49
CA SER A 183 -11.59 -12.47 -3.86
C SER A 183 -10.32 -11.89 -4.49
N VAL A 184 -9.22 -11.84 -3.74
CA VAL A 184 -7.91 -11.45 -4.28
C VAL A 184 -7.10 -12.70 -4.60
N HIS A 185 -6.46 -12.73 -5.77
CA HIS A 185 -5.60 -13.84 -6.19
C HIS A 185 -4.47 -14.08 -5.18
N PRO A 186 -4.12 -15.34 -4.83
CA PRO A 186 -3.11 -15.63 -3.81
C PRO A 186 -1.75 -14.97 -4.04
N ASP A 187 -1.29 -14.83 -5.28
CA ASP A 187 0.00 -14.17 -5.57
C ASP A 187 -0.04 -12.65 -5.35
N VAL A 188 -1.20 -12.04 -5.57
CA VAL A 188 -1.44 -10.64 -5.23
C VAL A 188 -1.48 -10.49 -3.70
N VAL A 189 -2.15 -11.41 -3.00
CA VAL A 189 -2.16 -11.46 -1.53
C VAL A 189 -0.74 -11.58 -0.99
N ASN A 190 0.08 -12.49 -1.52
CA ASN A 190 1.47 -12.71 -1.10
C ASN A 190 2.33 -11.44 -1.18
N PHE A 191 1.99 -10.51 -2.08
CA PHE A 191 2.71 -9.26 -2.26
C PHE A 191 2.32 -8.18 -1.24
N LEU A 192 1.17 -8.33 -0.57
CA LEU A 192 0.73 -7.42 0.48
C LEU A 192 1.41 -7.73 1.82
N PRO A 193 1.70 -6.71 2.65
CA PRO A 193 2.16 -6.90 4.02
C PRO A 193 1.18 -7.78 4.82
N GLY A 194 1.71 -8.87 5.40
CA GLY A 194 0.92 -9.87 6.13
C GLY A 194 0.34 -10.99 5.25
N GLY A 195 0.29 -10.82 3.93
CA GLY A 195 -0.40 -11.76 3.04
C GLY A 195 0.22 -13.16 2.96
N LEU A 196 1.55 -13.29 3.07
CA LEU A 196 2.20 -14.60 3.18
C LEU A 196 1.70 -15.42 4.39
N SER A 197 1.35 -14.75 5.50
CA SER A 197 0.81 -15.44 6.67
C SER A 197 -0.58 -16.03 6.43
N ILE A 198 -1.31 -15.44 5.48
CA ILE A 198 -2.65 -15.88 5.08
C ILE A 198 -2.52 -17.14 4.20
N THR A 199 -1.72 -17.07 3.15
CA THR A 199 -1.60 -18.12 2.12
C THR A 199 -0.69 -19.29 2.51
N ARG A 200 0.37 -19.02 3.27
CA ARG A 200 1.37 -20.03 3.68
C ARG A 200 1.31 -20.37 5.16
N GLY A 201 0.47 -19.67 5.92
CA GLY A 201 0.43 -19.79 7.36
C GLY A 201 1.49 -18.94 8.07
N PRO A 202 1.41 -18.85 9.40
CA PRO A 202 2.37 -18.08 10.19
C PRO A 202 3.80 -18.58 9.95
N ALA A 203 4.70 -17.65 9.63
CA ALA A 203 6.13 -17.93 9.67
C ALA A 203 6.57 -17.96 11.13
N PHE A 204 7.15 -19.09 11.56
CA PHE A 204 7.76 -19.20 12.89
C PHE A 204 9.27 -19.04 12.76
N GLY A 205 9.83 -18.11 13.52
CA GLY A 205 11.26 -18.02 13.76
C GLY A 205 11.52 -18.23 15.24
N ARG A 206 12.41 -19.15 15.61
CA ARG A 206 12.86 -19.33 16.99
C ARG A 206 14.14 -18.54 17.18
N TRP A 207 14.13 -17.59 18.11
CA TRP A 207 15.38 -17.03 18.63
C TRP A 207 15.96 -18.03 19.61
N GLU A 208 17.02 -18.72 19.20
CA GLU A 208 17.81 -19.54 20.10
C GLU A 208 18.98 -18.74 20.62
N ASN A 209 19.20 -18.80 21.92
CA ASN A 209 20.45 -18.34 22.49
C ASN A 209 21.55 -19.33 22.07
N ILE A 210 22.33 -18.95 21.05
CA ILE A 210 23.40 -19.81 20.50
C ILE A 210 24.60 -19.83 21.46
N LYS A 211 24.77 -18.80 22.29
CA LYS A 211 25.87 -18.73 23.26
C LYS A 211 25.59 -17.68 24.35
N THR A 212 25.51 -18.14 25.60
CA THR A 212 25.55 -17.27 26.77
C THR A 212 26.99 -17.18 27.25
N ILE A 213 27.53 -15.96 27.39
CA ILE A 213 28.83 -15.72 28.03
C ILE A 213 28.57 -14.97 29.32
N THR A 214 28.89 -15.59 30.45
CA THR A 214 28.88 -14.97 31.77
C THR A 214 30.29 -14.49 32.11
N ASN A 215 30.44 -13.19 32.39
CA ASN A 215 31.67 -12.63 32.93
C ASN A 215 31.53 -12.54 34.45
N ASN A 216 32.25 -13.39 35.16
CA ASN A 216 32.28 -13.40 36.63
C ASN A 216 33.51 -12.65 37.18
N SER A 217 34.12 -11.75 36.40
CA SER A 217 35.26 -10.95 36.85
C SER A 217 34.87 -9.48 37.05
N ASP A 218 35.51 -8.82 38.01
CA ASP A 218 35.36 -7.38 38.29
C ASP A 218 36.02 -6.49 37.22
N THR A 219 36.57 -7.08 36.16
CA THR A 219 37.21 -6.38 35.05
C THR A 219 36.27 -6.26 33.85
N PRO A 220 36.06 -5.05 33.31
CA PRO A 220 35.22 -4.84 32.13
C PRO A 220 35.78 -5.57 30.91
N VAL A 221 34.96 -6.42 30.28
CA VAL A 221 35.33 -7.10 29.03
C VAL A 221 35.30 -6.08 27.89
N THR A 222 36.46 -5.85 27.28
CA THR A 222 36.59 -5.07 26.05
C THR A 222 36.26 -5.96 24.84
N TRP A 223 35.11 -5.72 24.22
CA TRP A 223 34.63 -6.49 23.07
C TRP A 223 35.43 -6.16 21.80
N GLN A 224 36.27 -7.09 21.33
CA GLN A 224 37.02 -6.94 20.07
C GLN A 224 36.41 -7.71 18.88
N LYS A 225 35.36 -8.52 19.07
CA LYS A 225 34.75 -9.30 17.98
C LYS A 225 33.42 -8.72 17.51
N LYS A 226 33.37 -8.40 16.23
CA LYS A 226 32.18 -7.98 15.47
C LYS A 226 31.13 -9.09 15.52
N ILE A 227 29.88 -8.74 15.86
CA ILE A 227 28.75 -9.66 15.81
C ILE A 227 28.55 -10.10 14.36
N ILE A 228 28.77 -11.38 14.06
CA ILE A 228 28.44 -11.96 12.76
C ILE A 228 27.00 -12.46 12.82
N LYS A 229 26.10 -11.72 12.18
CA LYS A 229 24.71 -12.15 11.99
C LYS A 229 24.69 -13.38 11.10
N LYS A 230 24.35 -14.55 11.66
CA LYS A 230 24.06 -15.75 10.87
C LYS A 230 22.61 -15.67 10.44
N ASN A 231 22.36 -15.46 9.14
CA ASN A 231 21.01 -15.56 8.59
C ASN A 231 20.59 -17.04 8.61
N MET A 232 19.37 -17.33 9.08
CA MET A 232 18.79 -18.68 9.05
C MET A 232 18.29 -18.97 7.63
N GLU A 233 18.66 -20.12 7.08
CA GLU A 233 17.95 -20.73 5.95
C GLU A 233 16.58 -21.20 6.42
N VAL A 234 15.54 -20.84 5.67
CA VAL A 234 14.17 -21.28 5.93
C VAL A 234 14.05 -22.74 5.52
N HIS A 235 14.11 -23.66 6.48
CA HIS A 235 13.72 -25.05 6.22
C HIS A 235 12.19 -25.17 6.18
N ARG A 236 11.69 -25.60 5.02
CA ARG A 236 10.29 -25.97 4.78
C ARG A 236 9.97 -27.23 5.59
N CYS A 237 8.99 -27.18 6.49
CA CYS A 237 8.30 -28.41 6.87
C CYS A 237 7.26 -28.69 5.77
N ALA A 238 7.51 -29.73 4.98
CA ALA A 238 6.49 -30.36 4.18
C ALA A 238 5.51 -31.07 5.12
N LEU A 239 4.24 -30.65 5.08
CA LEU A 239 3.08 -31.47 5.43
C LEU A 239 2.01 -31.19 4.38
#